data_AF-A0A7W6JNQ7-F1
#
_entry.id   AF-A0A7W6JNQ7-F1
#
_cell.length_a   1.000
_cell.length_b   1.000
_cell.length_c   1.000
_cell.angle_alpha   90.00
_cell.angle_beta   90.00
_cell.angle_gamma   90.00
#
_symmetry.space_group_name_H-M   'P 1'
#
loop_
_entity.id
_entity.type
_entity.pdbx_description
1 polymer ?
#
loop_
_entity_poly.entity_id
_entity_poly.type
_entity_poly.pdbx_seq_one_letter_code
_entity_poly.pdbx_strand_id
1 'polypeptide(L)' 'MRVLIEVVHIAIGLVAAALISAAAAWSYPRATGDIWLVGYACMIAVVIMGIGPVRKAFAADKARLAGTEPRADG' A
#
# COMPACT_ATOMS: atom_id res chain seq x y z
N MET A 1 13.13 9.50 2.44
CA MET A 1 12.56 8.13 2.40
C MET A 1 11.17 8.18 1.78
N ARG A 2 11.07 8.35 0.45
CA ARG A 2 9.77 8.42 -0.26
C ARG A 2 9.01 7.09 -0.20
N VAL A 3 9.75 5.98 -0.26
CA VAL A 3 9.21 4.61 -0.16
C VAL A 3 8.48 4.38 1.16
N LEU A 4 9.01 4.87 2.28
CA LEU A 4 8.40 4.66 3.60
C LEU A 4 7.05 5.39 3.72
N ILE A 5 6.95 6.58 3.14
CA ILE A 5 5.70 7.36 3.09
C ILE A 5 4.65 6.68 2.20
N GLU A 6 5.07 6.11 1.07
CA GLU A 6 4.19 5.33 0.18
C GLU A 6 3.65 4.08 0.88
N VAL A 7 4.52 3.34 1.58
CA VAL A 7 4.11 2.15 2.36
C VAL A 7 3.12 2.55 3.47
N VAL A 8 3.34 3.68 4.14
CA VAL A 8 2.40 4.19 5.15
C VAL A 8 1.03 4.51 4.53
N HIS A 9 0.96 5.09 3.34
CA HIS A 9 -0.32 5.35 2.67
C HIS A 9 -1.08 4.07 2.34
N ILE A 10 -0.38 3.03 1.85
CA ILE A 10 -0.99 1.71 1.61
C ILE A 10 -1.50 1.12 2.92
N ALA A 11 -0.70 1.19 4.00
CA ALA A 11 -1.11 0.71 5.31
C ALA A 11 -2.35 1.44 5.84
N ILE A 12 -2.40 2.77 5.71
CA ILE A 12 -3.58 3.57 6.10
C ILE A 12 -4.81 3.15 5.29
N GLY A 13 -4.68 2.95 3.97
CA GLY A 13 -5.77 2.50 3.12
C GLY A 13 -6.31 1.12 3.53
N LEU A 14 -5.42 0.19 3.88
CA LEU A 14 -5.79 -1.14 4.38
C LEU A 14 -6.51 -1.07 5.72
N VAL A 15 -5.99 -0.27 6.66
CA VAL A 15 -6.61 -0.08 7.97
C VAL A 15 -7.99 0.56 7.82
N ALA A 16 -8.13 1.58 6.99
CA ALA A 16 -9.41 2.23 6.72
C ALA A 16 -10.44 1.23 6.14
N ALA A 17 -10.05 0.44 5.14
CA ALA A 17 -10.91 -0.58 4.56
C ALA A 17 -11.35 -1.64 5.60
N ALA A 18 -10.43 -2.04 6.48
CA ALA A 18 -10.72 -3.00 7.54
C ALA A 18 -11.72 -2.45 8.56
N LEU A 19 -11.54 -1.19 8.99
CA LEU A 19 -12.44 -0.52 9.93
C LEU A 19 -13.85 -0.35 9.35
N ILE A 20 -13.95 0.04 8.07
CA ILE A 20 -15.25 0.17 7.39
C ILE A 20 -15.95 -1.19 7.29
N SER A 21 -15.21 -2.24 6.90
CA SER A 21 -15.76 -3.59 6.80
C SER A 21 -16.21 -4.12 8.17
N ALA A 22 -15.43 -3.86 9.22
CA ALA A 22 -15.78 -4.22 10.59
C ALA A 22 -17.03 -3.48 11.09
N ALA A 23 -17.13 -2.17 10.82
CA ALA A 23 -18.31 -1.37 11.18
C ALA A 23 -19.57 -1.85 10.44
N ALA A 24 -19.45 -2.16 9.16
CA ALA A 24 -20.56 -2.72 8.36
C ALA A 24 -20.98 -4.10 8.89
N ALA A 25 -20.02 -4.98 9.19
CA ALA A 25 -20.30 -6.31 9.73
C ALA A 25 -20.94 -6.26 11.13
N TRP A 26 -20.59 -5.27 11.95
CA TRP A 26 -21.23 -5.03 13.24
C TRP A 26 -22.68 -4.53 13.07
N SER A 27 -22.93 -3.67 12.08
CA SER A 27 -24.26 -3.15 11.79
C SER A 27 -25.21 -4.20 11.21
N TYR A 28 -24.71 -5.12 10.38
CA TYR A 28 -25.52 -6.18 9.78
C TYR A 28 -24.84 -7.57 9.85
N PRO A 29 -24.98 -8.27 10.99
CA PRO A 29 -24.28 -9.55 11.24
C PRO A 29 -24.69 -10.68 10.29
N ARG A 30 -25.85 -10.59 9.64
CA ARG A 30 -26.36 -11.65 8.75
C ARG A 30 -25.59 -11.71 7.42
N ALA A 31 -24.99 -10.61 6.98
CA ALA A 31 -24.18 -10.55 5.75
C ALA A 31 -22.68 -10.40 6.04
N THR A 32 -22.21 -10.72 7.25
CA THR A 32 -20.79 -10.59 7.62
C THR A 32 -19.86 -11.26 6.61
N GLY A 33 -20.25 -12.43 6.07
CA GLY A 33 -19.48 -13.12 5.04
C GLY A 33 -19.26 -12.29 3.77
N ASP A 34 -20.35 -11.77 3.18
CA ASP A 34 -20.29 -10.95 1.96
C ASP A 34 -19.56 -9.62 2.20
N ILE A 35 -19.77 -9.01 3.38
CA ILE A 35 -19.11 -7.76 3.76
C ILE A 35 -17.59 -7.95 3.82
N TRP A 36 -17.10 -9.02 4.44
CA TRP A 36 -15.67 -9.31 4.49
C TRP A 36 -15.12 -9.73 3.13
N LEU A 37 -15.87 -10.45 2.30
CA LEU A 37 -15.46 -10.78 0.93
C LEU A 37 -15.16 -9.51 0.12
N VAL A 38 -16.10 -8.56 0.10
CA VAL A 38 -15.92 -7.27 -0.58
C VAL A 38 -14.81 -6.46 0.09
N GLY A 39 -14.74 -6.47 1.42
CA GLY A 39 -13.67 -5.83 2.19
C GLY A 39 -12.28 -6.29 1.77
N TYR A 40 -12.07 -7.60 1.63
CA TYR A 40 -10.81 -8.16 1.14
C TYR A 40 -10.54 -7.78 -0.32
N ALA A 41 -11.55 -7.79 -1.18
CA ALA A 41 -11.40 -7.34 -2.57
C ALA A 41 -10.92 -5.88 -2.64
N CYS A 42 -11.49 -5.00 -1.81
CA CYS A 42 -11.06 -3.61 -1.69
C CYS A 42 -9.63 -3.49 -1.16
N MET A 43 -9.25 -4.26 -0.14
CA MET A 43 -7.87 -4.29 0.37
C MET A 43 -6.86 -4.69 -0.70
N ILE A 44 -7.20 -5.71 -1.51
CA ILE A 44 -6.35 -6.15 -2.64
C ILE A 44 -6.22 -5.01 -3.66
N ALA A 45 -7.31 -4.31 -3.99
CA ALA A 45 -7.27 -3.18 -4.90
C ALA A 45 -6.37 -2.04 -4.40
N VAL A 46 -6.43 -1.72 -3.09
CA VAL A 46 -5.55 -0.72 -2.46
C VAL A 46 -4.08 -1.12 -2.60
N VAL A 47 -3.75 -2.39 -2.37
CA VAL A 47 -2.38 -2.90 -2.55
C VAL A 47 -1.94 -2.76 -4.00
N ILE A 48 -2.77 -3.18 -4.95
CA ILE A 48 -2.46 -3.10 -6.39
C ILE A 48 -2.20 -1.65 -6.82
N MET A 49 -3.04 -0.71 -6.38
CA MET A 49 -2.87 0.72 -6.65
C MET A 49 -1.55 1.26 -6.07
N GLY A 50 -1.11 0.74 -4.93
CA GLY A 50 0.15 1.11 -4.29
C GLY A 50 1.42 0.60 -4.99
N ILE A 51 1.33 -0.39 -5.88
CA ILE A 51 2.50 -0.97 -6.55
C ILE A 51 3.20 0.04 -7.48
N GLY A 52 2.44 0.83 -8.24
CA GLY A 52 2.99 1.81 -9.20
C GLY A 52 3.85 2.89 -8.52
N PRO A 53 3.35 3.56 -7.47
CA PRO A 53 4.12 4.54 -6.71
C PRO A 53 5.38 3.97 -6.06
N VAL A 54 5.31 2.77 -5.46
CA VAL A 54 6.47 2.09 -4.83
C VAL A 54 7.55 1.80 -5.87
N ARG A 55 7.18 1.28 -7.05
CA ARG A 55 8.13 1.03 -8.15
C ARG A 55 8.82 2.31 -8.62
N LYS A 56 8.08 3.42 -8.74
CA LYS A 56 8.63 4.72 -9.14
C LYS A 56 9.57 5.29 -8.07
N ALA A 57 9.22 5.16 -6.80
CA ALA A 57 10.06 5.59 -5.69
C ALA A 57 11.36 4.77 -5.60
N PHE A 58 11.29 3.45 -5.81
CA PHE A 58 12.46 2.57 -5.82
C PHE A 58 13.42 2.87 -6.98
N ALA A 59 12.88 3.16 -8.18
CA ALA A 59 13.69 3.56 -9.32
C ALA A 59 14.41 4.90 -9.08
N ALA A 60 13.73 5.87 -8.46
CA ALA A 60 14.32 7.16 -8.11
C ALA A 60 15.43 7.04 -7.04
N ASP A 61 15.23 6.18 -6.03
CA ASP A 61 16.23 5.92 -5.00
C ASP A 61 17.47 5.20 -5.59
N LYS A 62 17.25 4.20 -6.45
CA LYS A 62 18.33 3.50 -7.16
C LYS A 62 19.16 4.43 -8.05
N ALA A 63 18.51 5.32 -8.81
CA ALA A 63 19.19 6.29 -9.66
C ALA A 63 20.05 7.28 -8.86
N ARG A 64 19.56 7.70 -7.69
CA ARG A 64 20.31 8.58 -6.78
C ARG A 64 21.54 7.89 -6.20
N LEU A 65 21.43 6.62 -5.81
CA LEU A 65 22.55 5.82 -5.32
C LEU A 65 23.62 5.61 -6.40
N ALA A 66 23.22 5.28 -7.63
CA ALA A 66 24.14 5.10 -8.76
C ALA A 66 24.88 6.39 -9.16
N GLY A 67 24.25 7.56 -9.01
CA GLY A 67 24.89 8.86 -9.29
C GLY A 67 25.83 9.37 -8.20
N THR A 68 25.92 8.68 -7.04
CA THR A 68 26.73 9.11 -5.89
C THR A 68 27.97 8.21 -5.69
N GLU A 69 28.18 7.17 -6.51
CA GLU A 69 29.47 6.47 -6.53
C GLU A 69 30.55 7.46 -7.01
N PRO A 70 31.57 7.78 -6.20
CA PRO A 70 32.77 8.41 -6.72
C PRO A 70 33.34 7.41 -7.74
N ARG A 71 33.64 7.87 -8.96
CA ARG A 71 34.45 7.12 -9.93
C ARG A 71 35.77 6.75 -9.21
N ALA A 72 35.80 5.54 -8.65
CA ALA A 72 36.99 4.92 -8.09
C ALA A 72 37.74 4.28 -9.26
N ASP A 73 38.25 5.13 -10.13
CA ASP A 73 39.22 4.79 -11.15
C ASP A 73 40.52 5.41 -10.67
N GLY A 74 41.37 4.51 -10.16
CA GLY A 74 42.77 4.78 -9.89
C GLY A 74 43.58 4.96 -11.15
#